data_AF-A0A497A1W5-F1
#
_entry.id   AF-A0A497A1W5-F1
#
_cell.length_a   1.000
_cell.length_b   1.000
_cell.length_c   1.000
_cell.angle_alpha   90.00
_cell.angle_beta   90.00
_cell.angle_gamma   90.00
#
_symmetry.space_group_name_H-M   'P 1'
#
loop_
_entity.id
_entity.type
_entity.pdbx_description
1 polymer ?
#
loop_
_entity_poly.entity_id
_entity_poly.type
_entity_poly.pdbx_seq_one_letter_code
_entity_poly.pdbx_strand_id
1 'polypeptide(L)' 'MGLKLAFYPGCLVLQRMPEYEVAARAVLRALGIELEIVQQATCCGSPVVESFTADWVYLAAYNLALVEQMGH' A
#
# COMPACT_ATOMS: atom_id res chain seq x y z
N MET A 1 20.75 -7.24 9.40
CA MET A 1 20.13 -6.19 8.60
C MET A 1 18.69 -6.64 8.34
N GLY A 2 17.69 -5.99 8.93
CA GLY A 2 16.29 -6.36 8.76
C GLY A 2 15.76 -5.92 7.40
N LEU A 3 14.77 -6.62 6.85
CA LEU A 3 14.11 -6.24 5.61
C LEU A 3 13.11 -5.11 5.91
N LYS A 4 13.14 -4.02 5.14
CA LYS A 4 12.17 -2.91 5.24
C LYS A 4 11.34 -2.87 3.97
N LEU A 5 10.02 -2.81 4.09
CA LEU A 5 9.08 -2.79 2.96
C LEU A 5 8.22 -1.54 3.00
N ALA A 6 7.98 -0.96 1.82
CA ALA A 6 6.94 0.03 1.62
C ALA A 6 5.55 -0.59 1.89
N PHE A 7 4.75 0.10 2.68
CA PHE A 7 3.46 -0.36 3.17
C PHE A 7 2.33 0.54 2.68
N TYR A 8 1.51 -0.01 1.80
CA TYR A 8 0.28 0.59 1.30
C TYR A 8 -0.93 -0.17 1.88
N PRO A 9 -1.59 0.34 2.93
CA PRO A 9 -2.75 -0.34 3.54
C PRO A 9 -4.01 -0.27 2.67
N GLY A 10 -4.09 0.66 1.72
CA GLY A 10 -5.27 0.90 0.91
C GLY A 10 -6.47 1.43 1.70
N CYS A 11 -7.58 1.70 1.00
CA CYS A 11 -8.73 2.38 1.61
C CYS A 11 -9.55 1.49 2.55
N LEU A 12 -9.75 0.21 2.21
CA LEU A 12 -10.63 -0.67 2.98
C LEU A 12 -10.06 -0.97 4.38
N VAL A 13 -8.76 -1.29 4.45
CA VAL A 13 -8.07 -1.51 5.73
C VAL A 13 -8.12 -0.24 6.58
N LEU A 14 -7.77 0.92 6.01
CA LEU A 14 -7.76 2.18 6.77
C LEU A 14 -9.16 2.60 7.27
N GLN A 15 -10.20 2.40 6.48
CA GLN A 15 -11.52 2.99 6.76
C GLN A 15 -12.53 2.01 7.38
N ARG A 16 -12.34 0.70 7.18
CA ARG A 16 -13.33 -0.32 7.58
C ARG A 16 -12.75 -1.43 8.42
N MET A 17 -11.49 -1.80 8.21
CA MET A 17 -10.87 -2.97 8.83
C MET A 17 -9.46 -2.66 9.38
N PRO A 18 -9.29 -1.66 10.26
CA PRO A 18 -7.96 -1.21 10.72
C PRO A 18 -7.20 -2.30 11.49
N GLU A 19 -7.90 -3.28 12.06
CA GLU A 19 -7.32 -4.44 12.72
C GLU A 19 -6.43 -5.29 11.79
N TYR A 20 -6.65 -5.25 10.46
CA TYR A 20 -5.81 -5.93 9.49
C TYR A 20 -4.41 -5.32 9.42
N GLU A 21 -4.29 -3.99 9.54
CA GLU A 21 -2.98 -3.33 9.62
C GLU A 21 -2.25 -3.74 10.90
N VAL A 22 -2.96 -3.73 12.04
CA VAL A 22 -2.38 -4.11 13.34
C VAL A 22 -1.87 -5.55 13.29
N ALA A 23 -2.68 -6.48 12.78
CA ALA A 23 -2.30 -7.88 12.63
C ALA A 23 -1.11 -8.06 11.68
N ALA A 24 -1.13 -7.41 10.51
CA ALA A 24 -0.04 -7.47 9.55
C ALA A 24 1.28 -6.96 10.14
N ARG A 25 1.26 -5.83 10.84
CA ARG A 25 2.44 -5.29 11.54
C ARG A 25 2.97 -6.22 12.61
N ALA A 26 2.10 -6.86 13.39
CA ALA A 26 2.51 -7.79 14.44
C ALA A 26 3.21 -9.02 13.86
N VAL A 27 2.64 -9.62 12.81
CA VAL A 27 3.21 -10.80 12.13
C VAL A 27 4.55 -10.45 11.47
N LEU A 28 4.60 -9.37 10.70
CA LEU A 28 5.82 -8.98 9.99
C LEU A 28 6.95 -8.58 10.93
N ARG A 29 6.65 -7.92 12.05
CA ARG A 29 7.64 -7.64 13.10
C ARG A 29 8.22 -8.91 13.70
N ALA A 30 7.40 -9.93 13.95
CA ALA A 30 7.87 -11.24 14.44
C ALA A 30 8.81 -11.94 13.45
N LEU A 31 8.69 -11.64 12.15
CA LEU A 31 9.56 -12.10 11.09
C LEU A 31 10.80 -11.20 10.85
N GLY A 32 10.97 -10.13 11.65
CA GLY A 32 12.07 -9.18 11.49
C GLY A 32 11.92 -8.26 10.27
N ILE A 33 10.68 -8.06 9.80
CA ILE A 33 10.34 -7.18 8.68
C ILE A 33 9.74 -5.87 9.23
N GLU A 34 10.31 -4.75 8.82
CA GLU A 34 9.80 -3.42 9.14
C GLU A 34 8.92 -2.88 8.02
N LEU A 35 7.87 -2.14 8.39
CA LEU A 35 6.93 -1.53 7.45
C LEU A 35 7.02 -0.01 7.50
N GLU A 36 7.23 0.61 6.35
CA GLU A 36 7.23 2.05 6.17
C GLU A 36 6.02 2.50 5.37
N ILE A 37 5.19 3.36 5.96
CA ILE A 37 3.95 3.80 5.32
C ILE A 37 4.27 4.64 4.08
N VAL A 38 3.66 4.29 2.95
CA VAL A 38 3.65 5.14 1.73
C VAL A 38 2.72 6.33 1.98
N GLN A 39 3.30 7.47 2.32
CA GLN A 39 2.56 8.71 2.54
C GLN A 39 1.94 9.21 1.22
N GLN A 40 0.80 9.89 1.31
CA GLN A 40 0.10 10.49 0.16
C GLN A 40 -0.37 9.50 -0.92
N ALA A 41 -0.33 8.19 -0.63
CA ALA A 41 -0.87 7.19 -1.52
C ALA A 41 -2.37 7.41 -1.78
N THR A 42 -2.80 7.17 -3.01
CA THR A 42 -4.17 7.32 -3.47
C THR A 42 -4.82 5.96 -3.70
N CYS A 43 -6.06 5.94 -4.18
CA CYS A 43 -6.75 4.69 -4.54
C CYS A 43 -5.90 3.83 -5.48
N CYS A 44 -5.90 2.51 -5.29
CA CYS A 44 -5.19 1.58 -6.18
C CYS A 44 -5.87 1.39 -7.54
N GLY A 45 -7.06 1.98 -7.74
CA GLY A 45 -7.82 1.86 -8.99
C GLY A 45 -8.67 0.60 -9.11
N SER A 46 -8.66 -0.32 -8.13
CA SER A 46 -9.40 -1.60 -8.19
C SER A 46 -10.87 -1.47 -8.63
N PRO A 47 -11.69 -0.53 -8.12
CA PRO A 47 -13.07 -0.37 -8.59
C PRO A 47 -13.21 0.17 -10.03
N VAL A 48 -12.15 0.78 -10.56
CA VAL A 48 -12.10 1.39 -11.90
C VAL A 48 -11.53 0.41 -12.93
N VAL A 49 -10.93 -0.71 -12.51
CA VAL A 49 -10.38 -1.72 -13.43
C VAL A 49 -11.43 -2.28 -14.38
N GLU A 50 -12.67 -2.44 -13.91
CA GLU A 50 -13.80 -2.91 -14.73
C GLU A 50 -14.43 -1.81 -15.62
N SER A 51 -13.89 -0.59 -15.59
CA SER A 51 -14.39 0.53 -16.40
C SER A 51 -13.86 0.48 -17.84
N PHE A 52 -14.50 1.21 -18.76
CA PHE A 52 -14.08 1.33 -20.16
C PHE A 52 -12.81 2.19 -20.37
N THR A 53 -12.19 2.70 -19.30
CA THR A 53 -11.01 3.57 -19.35
C THR A 53 -9.80 2.92 -18.68
N ALA A 54 -8.60 3.35 -19.08
CA ALA A 54 -7.34 2.89 -18.49
C ALA A 54 -6.92 3.71 -17.25
N ASP A 55 -7.84 4.45 -16.63
CA ASP A 55 -7.52 5.39 -15.54
C ASP A 55 -6.97 4.68 -14.29
N TRP A 56 -7.33 3.41 -14.10
CA TRP A 56 -6.77 2.58 -13.03
C TRP A 56 -5.24 2.44 -13.15
N VAL A 57 -4.69 2.47 -14.36
CA VAL A 57 -3.24 2.41 -14.61
C VAL A 57 -2.56 3.66 -14.08
N TYR A 58 -3.14 4.85 -14.31
CA TYR A 58 -2.61 6.11 -13.79
C TYR A 58 -2.56 6.11 -12.26
N LEU A 59 -3.65 5.67 -11.62
CA LEU A 59 -3.73 5.58 -10.16
C LEU A 59 -2.71 4.60 -9.57
N ALA A 60 -2.57 3.42 -10.18
CA ALA A 60 -1.56 2.44 -9.77
C ALA A 60 -0.13 2.98 -9.98
N ALA A 61 0.15 3.60 -11.14
CA ALA A 61 1.45 4.17 -11.46
C ALA A 61 1.84 5.30 -10.51
N TYR A 62 0.89 6.16 -10.12
CA TYR A 62 1.14 7.21 -9.12
C TYR A 62 1.62 6.61 -7.79
N ASN A 63 0.96 5.57 -7.30
CA ASN A 63 1.35 4.91 -6.04
C ASN A 63 2.72 4.23 -6.15
N LEU A 64 3.03 3.61 -7.30
CA LEU A 64 4.36 3.03 -7.54
C LEU A 64 5.46 4.09 -7.60
N ALA A 65 5.20 5.25 -8.21
CA ALA A 65 6.15 6.36 -8.24
C ALA A 65 6.46 6.90 -6.83
N LEU A 66 5.46 6.94 -5.93
CA LEU A 66 5.70 7.29 -4.53
C LEU A 66 6.61 6.28 -3.82
N VAL A 67 6.41 4.99 -4.07
CA VAL A 67 7.26 3.92 -3.51
C VAL A 67 8.70 4.03 -4.04
N GLU A 68 8.86 4.26 -5.33
CA GLU A 68 10.18 4.47 -5.95
C GLU A 68 10.91 5.68 -5.35
N GLN A 69 10.21 6.79 -5.10
CA GLN A 69 10.76 7.98 -4.45
C GLN A 69 11.22 7.74 -3.00
N MET A 70 10.65 6.74 -2.32
CA MET A 70 11.08 6.32 -0.99
C MET A 70 12.34 5.45 -1.00
N GLY A 71 12.81 5.02 -2.19
CA GLY A 71 13.97 4.14 -2.34
C GLY A 71 13.67 2.65 -2.14
N HIS A 72 12.42 2.24 -2.36
CA HIS A 72 11.98 0.83 -2.39
C HIS A 72 11.85 0.31 -3.82
#